data_AF-A0A561SV41-F1
#
_entry.id   AF-A0A561SV41-F1
#
_cell.length_a   1.000
_cell.length_b   1.000
_cell.length_c   1.000
_cell.angle_alpha   90.00
_cell.angle_beta   90.00
_cell.angle_gamma   90.00
#
_symmetry.space_group_name_H-M   'P 1'
#
loop_
_entity.id
_entity.type
_entity.pdbx_description
1 polymer ?
#
loop_
_entity_poly.entity_id
_entity_poly.type
_entity_poly.pdbx_seq_one_letter_code
_entity_poly.pdbx_strand_id
1 'polypeptide(L)'
;MTPAQVARPLAVAALVGALVWWSGPQAVLDALAALQAGPVLAALGLGVVTTVCSAWRWCLVARGLGMRLSLPTAVADCYQALFLNAVLPAGMLGDLHRAVGHGRRNGDIGRGVRAVVLERLVGLVVLVGVAAVVLAAEPALLGVLGGLVPGAGWIGIAVLVALPVLGWLLRGRLRPMTADVRAVLGSGAGPGILGLSVATLAGYLATFVVAARAVGATAPVTELLPLLVLALLVMALPLNVGGWGPREAVAAVGFGAVGLGAAQGFAAAVAYGVLCMVACLPGGAVLLLRLTNTRLTNTRLTGVRRTTARGSRAPRVPSPRMPVTAGPPLPTPCTPASPGSAGTGDRLPGGRLARTPA
;
A
#
# COMPACT_ATOMS: atom_id res chain seq x y z
N MET A 1 18.42 16.56 -21.82
CA MET A 1 17.51 15.92 -20.84
C MET A 1 17.12 14.55 -21.37
N THR A 2 17.17 13.50 -20.54
CA THR A 2 16.81 12.15 -21.03
C THR A 2 15.29 12.08 -21.29
N PRO A 3 14.81 11.37 -22.33
CA PRO A 3 13.38 11.25 -22.63
C PRO A 3 12.54 10.75 -21.45
N ALA A 4 13.15 9.94 -20.57
CA ALA A 4 12.56 9.47 -19.31
C ALA A 4 12.37 10.57 -18.22
N GLN A 5 12.98 11.75 -18.36
CA GLN A 5 12.79 12.90 -17.45
C GLN A 5 11.60 13.76 -17.86
N VAL A 6 11.23 13.76 -19.14
CA VAL A 6 10.11 14.54 -19.68
C VAL A 6 8.84 13.68 -19.71
N ALA A 7 8.96 12.37 -19.94
CA ALA A 7 7.84 11.44 -19.93
C ALA A 7 7.09 11.36 -18.59
N ARG A 8 7.80 11.55 -17.48
CA ARG A 8 7.20 11.47 -16.12
C ARG A 8 6.30 12.67 -15.77
N PRO A 9 6.73 13.93 -15.91
CA PRO A 9 5.85 15.08 -15.71
C PRO A 9 4.75 15.14 -16.76
N LEU A 10 5.00 14.71 -18.01
CA LEU A 10 3.94 14.57 -19.02
C LEU A 10 2.90 13.51 -18.65
N ALA A 11 3.31 12.38 -18.09
CA ALA A 11 2.38 11.36 -17.61
C ALA A 11 1.53 11.88 -16.43
N VAL A 12 2.13 12.66 -15.53
CA VAL A 12 1.40 13.30 -14.43
C VAL A 12 0.43 14.36 -14.96
N ALA A 13 0.87 15.22 -15.88
CA ALA A 13 0.02 16.26 -16.49
C ALA A 13 -1.10 15.67 -17.36
N ALA A 14 -0.82 14.62 -18.14
CA ALA A 14 -1.81 13.91 -18.95
C ALA A 14 -2.82 13.18 -18.07
N LEU A 15 -2.39 12.62 -16.94
CA LEU A 15 -3.30 11.96 -16.02
C LEU A 15 -4.19 12.99 -15.28
N VAL A 16 -3.63 14.09 -14.80
CA VAL A 16 -4.41 15.20 -14.21
C VAL A 16 -5.41 15.75 -15.24
N GLY A 17 -4.97 15.95 -16.49
CA GLY A 17 -5.83 16.37 -17.59
C GLY A 17 -6.94 15.36 -17.91
N ALA A 18 -6.62 14.06 -17.90
CA ALA A 18 -7.61 13.00 -18.13
C ALA A 18 -8.62 12.89 -16.98
N LEU A 19 -8.20 13.09 -15.73
CA LEU A 19 -9.09 13.15 -14.57
C LEU A 19 -10.05 14.36 -14.66
N VAL A 20 -9.56 15.53 -15.05
CA VAL A 20 -10.38 16.73 -15.26
C VAL A 20 -11.35 16.55 -16.43
N TRP A 21 -10.91 15.91 -17.51
CA TRP A 21 -11.74 15.62 -18.67
C TRP A 21 -12.86 14.62 -18.35
N TRP A 22 -12.56 13.59 -17.56
CA TRP A 22 -13.51 12.53 -17.20
C TRP A 22 -14.54 12.96 -16.15
N SER A 23 -14.19 13.90 -15.26
CA SER A 23 -15.04 14.35 -14.15
C SER A 23 -16.04 15.47 -14.51
N GLY A 24 -16.02 15.97 -15.74
CA GLY A 24 -16.84 17.10 -16.16
C GLY A 24 -16.13 18.44 -15.84
N PRO A 25 -15.57 19.12 -16.85
CA PRO A 25 -14.78 20.33 -16.65
C PRO A 25 -15.50 21.41 -15.85
N GLN A 26 -16.81 21.59 -16.08
CA GLN A 26 -17.64 22.57 -15.36
C GLN A 26 -17.76 22.29 -13.87
N ALA A 27 -18.01 21.05 -13.42
CA ALA A 27 -18.12 20.73 -12.00
C ALA A 27 -16.78 20.91 -11.25
N VAL A 28 -15.66 20.64 -11.95
CA VAL A 28 -14.31 20.91 -11.44
C VAL A 28 -14.04 22.41 -11.39
N LEU A 29 -14.45 23.17 -12.41
CA LEU A 29 -14.29 24.63 -12.45
C LEU A 29 -15.13 25.34 -11.38
N ASP A 30 -16.35 24.87 -11.12
CA ASP A 30 -17.22 25.39 -10.06
C ASP A 30 -16.65 25.08 -8.66
N ALA A 31 -16.12 23.86 -8.46
CA ALA A 31 -15.42 23.49 -7.25
C ALA A 31 -14.11 24.28 -7.06
N LEU A 32 -13.35 24.52 -8.12
CA LEU A 32 -12.13 25.35 -8.10
C LEU A 32 -12.44 26.82 -7.84
N ALA A 33 -13.54 27.35 -8.38
CA ALA A 33 -13.99 28.72 -8.12
C ALA A 33 -14.46 28.90 -6.65
N ALA A 34 -15.01 27.85 -6.04
CA ALA A 34 -15.39 27.82 -4.62
C ALA A 34 -14.19 27.62 -3.66
N LEU A 35 -13.03 27.19 -4.16
CA LEU A 35 -11.81 26.95 -3.36
C LEU A 35 -11.06 28.25 -3.06
N GLN A 36 -11.59 29.02 -2.10
CA GLN A 36 -10.85 30.10 -1.45
C GLN A 36 -9.59 29.54 -0.73
N ALA A 37 -8.64 30.40 -0.38
CA ALA A 37 -7.39 29.99 0.28
C ALA A 37 -7.61 29.22 1.60
N GLY A 38 -8.72 29.49 2.31
CA GLY A 38 -9.07 28.86 3.59
C GLY A 38 -9.22 27.33 3.51
N PRO A 39 -10.17 26.80 2.73
CA PRO A 39 -10.34 25.35 2.56
C PRO A 39 -9.08 24.62 2.09
N VAL A 40 -8.29 25.24 1.22
CA VAL A 40 -7.02 24.70 0.71
C VAL A 40 -5.99 24.57 1.84
N LEU A 41 -5.78 25.64 2.62
CA LEU A 41 -4.86 25.62 3.76
C LEU A 41 -5.31 24.64 4.84
N ALA A 42 -6.63 24.57 5.11
CA ALA A 42 -7.20 23.61 6.03
C ALA A 42 -6.94 22.16 5.57
N ALA A 43 -7.14 21.86 4.28
CA ALA A 43 -6.86 20.55 3.72
C ALA A 43 -5.38 20.17 3.77
N LEU A 44 -4.47 21.12 3.52
CA LEU A 44 -3.03 20.90 3.68
C LEU A 44 -2.68 20.61 5.15
N GLY A 45 -3.18 21.41 6.09
CA GLY A 45 -2.94 21.22 7.52
C GLY A 45 -3.49 19.89 8.04
N LEU A 46 -4.76 19.59 7.75
CA LEU A 46 -5.39 18.31 8.09
C LEU A 46 -4.70 17.14 7.39
N GLY A 47 -4.27 17.32 6.14
CA GLY A 47 -3.49 16.35 5.39
C GLY A 47 -2.17 16.00 6.07
N VAL A 48 -1.44 17.00 6.56
CA VAL A 48 -0.22 16.80 7.35
C VAL A 48 -0.51 16.02 8.63
N VAL A 49 -1.50 16.45 9.41
CA VAL A 49 -1.85 15.80 10.68
C VAL A 49 -2.25 14.34 10.45
N THR A 50 -3.19 14.08 9.55
CA THR A 50 -3.67 12.73 9.23
C THR A 50 -2.56 11.82 8.69
N THR A 51 -1.67 12.36 7.86
CA THR A 51 -0.52 11.62 7.31
C THR A 51 0.49 11.28 8.39
N VAL A 52 0.81 12.22 9.29
CA VAL A 52 1.71 11.98 10.42
C VAL A 52 1.11 10.97 11.40
N CYS A 53 -0.18 11.08 11.72
CA CYS A 53 -0.88 10.10 12.56
C CYS A 53 -0.83 8.69 11.95
N SER A 54 -1.11 8.57 10.64
CA SER A 54 -1.04 7.30 9.91
C SER A 54 0.37 6.73 9.86
N ALA A 55 1.38 7.57 9.64
CA ALA A 55 2.78 7.17 9.64
C ALA A 55 3.25 6.71 11.03
N TRP A 56 2.85 7.42 12.09
CA TRP A 56 3.19 7.04 13.45
C TRP A 56 2.50 5.73 13.85
N ARG A 57 1.23 5.55 13.47
CA ARG A 57 0.51 4.30 13.67
C ARG A 57 1.22 3.14 12.97
N TRP A 58 1.69 3.35 11.74
CA TRP A 58 2.52 2.36 11.04
C TRP A 58 3.83 2.06 11.78
N CYS A 59 4.52 3.08 12.32
CA CYS A 59 5.72 2.87 13.15
C CYS A 59 5.43 2.07 14.42
N LEU A 60 4.26 2.19 15.05
CA LEU A 60 3.88 1.40 16.21
C LEU A 60 3.64 -0.07 15.83
N VAL A 61 2.90 -0.30 14.75
CA VAL A 61 2.66 -1.65 14.20
C VAL A 61 3.99 -2.31 13.81
N ALA A 62 4.85 -1.62 13.07
CA ALA A 62 6.15 -2.14 12.64
C ALA A 62 7.04 -2.52 13.84
N ARG A 63 7.08 -1.67 14.88
CA ARG A 63 7.83 -1.95 16.12
C ARG A 63 7.29 -3.16 16.87
N GLY A 64 5.97 -3.31 16.97
CA GLY A 64 5.33 -4.50 17.56
C GLY A 64 5.68 -5.80 16.81
N LEU A 65 6.06 -5.71 15.54
CA LEU A 65 6.53 -6.85 14.72
C LEU A 65 8.06 -7.01 14.73
N GLY A 66 8.77 -6.25 15.55
CA GLY A 66 10.24 -6.28 15.64
C GLY A 66 10.95 -5.62 14.45
N MET A 67 10.25 -4.84 13.62
CA MET A 67 10.85 -4.13 12.49
C MET A 67 11.23 -2.70 12.86
N ARG A 68 12.33 -2.22 12.27
CA ARG A 68 12.81 -0.85 12.45
C ARG A 68 12.18 0.06 11.40
N LEU A 69 11.52 1.11 11.86
CA LEU A 69 10.95 2.16 11.02
C LEU A 69 10.97 3.51 11.75
N SER A 70 11.72 4.47 11.22
CA SER A 70 11.72 5.84 11.75
C SER A 70 10.53 6.64 11.22
N LEU A 71 9.99 7.54 12.06
CA LEU A 71 8.83 8.36 11.72
C LEU A 71 9.05 9.21 10.45
N PRO A 72 10.20 9.89 10.24
CA PRO A 72 10.41 10.67 9.02
C PRO A 72 10.37 9.81 7.76
N THR A 73 10.94 8.60 7.81
CA THR A 73 10.86 7.64 6.70
C THR A 73 9.43 7.22 6.45
N ALA A 74 8.69 6.91 7.51
CA ALA A 74 7.28 6.52 7.42
C ALA A 74 6.42 7.65 6.82
N VAL A 75 6.61 8.90 7.24
CA VAL A 75 5.90 10.06 6.69
C VAL A 75 6.18 10.23 5.20
N ALA A 76 7.45 10.17 4.80
CA ALA A 76 7.84 10.27 3.38
C ALA A 76 7.24 9.13 2.55
N ASP A 77 7.29 7.89 3.05
CA ASP A 77 6.72 6.72 2.40
C ASP A 77 5.18 6.79 2.33
N CYS A 78 4.51 7.31 3.37
CA CYS A 78 3.06 7.54 3.39
C CYS A 78 2.64 8.60 2.37
N TYR A 79 3.32 9.74 2.32
CA TYR A 79 3.04 10.78 1.33
C TYR A 79 3.23 10.27 -0.10
N GLN A 80 4.33 9.55 -0.36
CA GLN A 80 4.56 8.92 -1.65
C GLN A 80 3.44 7.91 -1.98
N ALA A 81 3.01 7.11 -1.01
CA ALA A 81 1.92 6.16 -1.19
C ALA A 81 0.58 6.85 -1.48
N LEU A 82 0.23 7.92 -0.75
CA LEU A 82 -0.99 8.71 -0.96
C LEU A 82 -1.02 9.27 -2.38
N PHE A 83 0.08 9.89 -2.83
CA PHE A 83 0.18 10.43 -4.18
C PHE A 83 0.05 9.34 -5.26
N LEU A 84 0.76 8.22 -5.09
CA LEU A 84 0.68 7.11 -6.04
C LEU A 84 -0.72 6.47 -6.08
N ASN A 85 -1.39 6.33 -4.94
CA ASN A 85 -2.74 5.80 -4.86
C ASN A 85 -3.78 6.73 -5.50
N ALA A 86 -3.56 8.05 -5.41
CA ALA A 86 -4.41 9.05 -6.04
C ALA A 86 -4.28 9.07 -7.58
N VAL A 87 -3.10 8.71 -8.09
CA VAL A 87 -2.72 8.82 -9.51
C VAL A 87 -2.87 7.48 -10.25
N LEU A 88 -2.78 6.34 -9.56
CA LEU A 88 -2.78 5.03 -10.21
C LEU A 88 -4.16 4.35 -10.16
N PRO A 89 -4.57 3.64 -11.24
CA PRO A 89 -5.91 3.08 -11.39
C PRO A 89 -6.29 1.98 -10.38
N ALA A 90 -5.33 1.48 -9.60
CA ALA A 90 -5.56 0.42 -8.60
C ALA A 90 -5.64 0.94 -7.15
N GLY A 91 -5.40 2.23 -6.89
CA GLY A 91 -5.61 2.85 -5.56
C GLY A 91 -4.78 2.33 -4.38
N MET A 92 -3.99 1.27 -4.57
CA MET A 92 -3.22 0.58 -3.51
C MET A 92 -1.75 0.33 -3.87
N LEU A 93 -1.34 0.68 -5.09
CA LEU A 93 0.03 0.42 -5.56
C LEU A 93 1.08 1.20 -4.77
N GLY A 94 0.75 2.39 -4.28
CA GLY A 94 1.58 3.16 -3.36
C GLY A 94 1.80 2.46 -2.03
N ASP A 95 0.75 1.84 -1.49
CA ASP A 95 0.83 1.05 -0.26
C ASP A 95 1.69 -0.20 -0.43
N LEU A 96 1.55 -0.90 -1.56
CA LEU A 96 2.41 -2.02 -1.90
C LEU A 96 3.88 -1.58 -2.04
N HIS A 97 4.14 -0.44 -2.66
CA HIS A 97 5.49 0.09 -2.82
C HIS A 97 6.16 0.34 -1.45
N ARG A 98 5.48 1.01 -0.52
CA ARG A 98 6.04 1.24 0.82
C ARG A 98 6.17 -0.05 1.63
N ALA A 99 5.24 -1.00 1.49
CA ALA A 99 5.30 -2.30 2.13
C ALA A 99 6.54 -3.10 1.72
N VAL A 100 6.76 -3.24 0.41
CA VAL A 100 7.92 -3.96 -0.15
C VAL A 100 9.22 -3.23 0.18
N GLY A 101 9.25 -1.90 0.07
CA GLY A 101 10.42 -1.10 0.42
C GLY A 101 10.80 -1.22 1.90
N HIS A 102 9.81 -1.17 2.80
CA HIS A 102 10.03 -1.36 4.23
C HIS A 102 10.52 -2.77 4.56
N GLY A 103 9.90 -3.80 3.97
CA GLY A 103 10.29 -5.18 4.17
C GLY A 103 11.70 -5.48 3.65
N ARG A 104 12.08 -4.97 2.46
CA ARG A 104 13.45 -5.10 1.94
C ARG A 104 14.49 -4.48 2.87
N ARG A 105 14.22 -3.30 3.44
CA ARG A 105 15.12 -2.63 4.41
C ARG A 105 15.29 -3.40 5.72
N ASN A 106 14.33 -4.26 6.06
CA ASN A 106 14.38 -5.10 7.27
C ASN A 106 14.71 -6.58 6.97
N GLY A 107 14.98 -6.94 5.71
CA GLY A 107 15.28 -8.32 5.31
C GLY A 107 14.07 -9.27 5.27
N ASP A 108 12.85 -8.77 5.45
CA ASP A 108 11.62 -9.58 5.49
C ASP A 108 10.45 -8.84 4.79
N ILE A 109 10.26 -9.16 3.51
CA ILE A 109 9.17 -8.60 2.69
C ILE A 109 7.81 -9.02 3.24
N GLY A 110 7.69 -10.25 3.73
CA GLY A 110 6.44 -10.78 4.27
C GLY A 110 5.97 -9.99 5.49
N ARG A 111 6.85 -9.77 6.47
CA ARG A 111 6.55 -8.91 7.63
C ARG A 111 6.27 -7.46 7.22
N GLY A 112 7.03 -6.92 6.26
CA GLY A 112 6.79 -5.57 5.71
C GLY A 112 5.37 -5.38 5.15
N VAL A 113 4.90 -6.35 4.36
CA VAL A 113 3.52 -6.36 3.83
C VAL A 113 2.50 -6.51 4.95
N ARG A 114 2.68 -7.47 5.87
CA ARG A 114 1.74 -7.68 6.98
C ARG A 114 1.63 -6.45 7.88
N ALA A 115 2.71 -5.70 8.11
CA ALA A 115 2.66 -4.45 8.87
C ALA A 115 1.76 -3.38 8.22
N VAL A 116 1.85 -3.22 6.90
CA VAL A 116 1.00 -2.26 6.17
C VAL A 116 -0.45 -2.74 6.12
N VAL A 117 -0.68 -4.04 5.94
CA VAL A 117 -2.05 -4.58 5.94
C VAL A 117 -2.68 -4.45 7.33
N LEU A 118 -1.95 -4.77 8.42
CA LEU A 118 -2.44 -4.59 9.79
C LEU A 118 -2.76 -3.12 10.09
N GLU A 119 -1.89 -2.20 9.65
CA GLU A 119 -2.16 -0.77 9.72
C GLU A 119 -3.49 -0.44 9.02
N ARG A 120 -3.70 -0.89 7.77
CA ARG A 120 -4.95 -0.62 7.05
C ARG A 120 -6.18 -1.24 7.69
N LEU A 121 -6.07 -2.46 8.21
CA LEU A 121 -7.16 -3.15 8.89
C LEU A 121 -7.59 -2.41 10.15
N VAL A 122 -6.67 -1.87 10.95
CA VAL A 122 -7.07 -1.10 12.15
C VAL A 122 -7.83 0.16 11.75
N GLY A 123 -7.39 0.88 10.71
CA GLY A 123 -8.12 2.03 10.20
C GLY A 123 -9.54 1.68 9.74
N LEU A 124 -9.69 0.56 9.02
CA LEU A 124 -10.98 0.06 8.58
C LEU A 124 -11.87 -0.36 9.76
N VAL A 125 -11.34 -1.05 10.77
CA VAL A 125 -12.09 -1.46 11.96
C VAL A 125 -12.64 -0.24 12.71
N VAL A 126 -11.83 0.82 12.87
CA VAL A 126 -12.29 2.06 13.51
C VAL A 126 -13.37 2.75 12.68
N LEU A 127 -13.20 2.84 11.37
CA LEU A 127 -14.22 3.41 10.47
C LEU A 127 -15.54 2.63 10.52
N VAL A 128 -15.48 1.30 10.45
CA VAL A 128 -16.66 0.42 10.55
C VAL A 128 -17.32 0.54 11.91
N GLY A 129 -16.53 0.60 12.99
CA GLY A 129 -17.06 0.80 14.35
C GLY A 129 -17.81 2.12 14.48
N VAL A 130 -17.24 3.22 13.97
CA VAL A 130 -17.90 4.53 13.96
C VAL A 130 -19.15 4.52 13.08
N ALA A 131 -19.08 3.90 11.89
CA ALA A 131 -20.24 3.75 11.01
C ALA A 131 -21.37 2.96 11.66
N ALA A 132 -21.05 1.90 12.41
CA ALA A 132 -22.03 1.11 13.15
C ALA A 132 -22.71 1.93 14.26
N VAL A 133 -21.95 2.72 15.02
CA VAL A 133 -22.50 3.62 16.05
C VAL A 133 -23.41 4.68 15.42
N VAL A 134 -22.99 5.27 14.30
CA VAL A 134 -23.79 6.25 13.55
C VAL A 134 -25.10 5.63 13.04
N LEU A 135 -25.04 4.44 12.44
CA LEU A 135 -26.23 3.75 11.92
C LEU A 135 -27.17 3.29 13.04
N ALA A 136 -26.63 2.95 14.21
CA ALA A 136 -27.43 2.62 15.38
C ALA A 136 -28.15 3.86 15.97
N ALA A 137 -27.51 5.03 15.91
CA ALA A 137 -28.11 6.29 16.33
C ALA A 137 -29.17 6.80 15.33
N GLU A 138 -28.94 6.60 14.04
CA GLU A 138 -29.78 7.11 12.95
C GLU A 138 -30.24 6.00 11.99
N PRO A 139 -31.14 5.10 12.42
CA PRO A 139 -31.56 3.94 11.63
C PRO A 139 -32.31 4.32 10.35
N ALA A 140 -32.84 5.55 10.26
CA ALA A 140 -33.47 6.07 9.05
C ALA A 140 -32.54 6.05 7.82
N LEU A 141 -31.22 6.21 8.02
CA LEU A 141 -30.25 6.11 6.92
C LEU A 141 -30.19 4.70 6.30
N LEU A 142 -30.56 3.64 7.03
CA LEU A 142 -30.64 2.30 6.47
C LEU A 142 -31.78 2.19 5.43
N GLY A 143 -32.89 2.89 5.66
CA GLY A 143 -34.01 2.94 4.71
C GLY A 143 -33.63 3.67 3.42
N VAL A 144 -32.86 4.76 3.54
CA VAL A 144 -32.32 5.52 2.40
C VAL A 144 -31.37 4.66 1.56
N LEU A 145 -30.43 3.96 2.22
CA LEU A 145 -29.53 3.03 1.55
C LEU A 145 -30.27 1.83 0.93
N GLY A 146 -31.37 1.38 1.55
CA GLY A 146 -32.20 0.27 1.04
C GLY A 146 -33.06 0.63 -0.17
N GLY A 147 -33.52 1.88 -0.28
CA GLY A 147 -34.45 2.31 -1.33
C GLY A 147 -33.82 2.75 -2.66
N LEU A 148 -32.55 3.15 -2.68
CA LEU A 148 -31.94 3.84 -3.83
C LEU A 148 -31.17 2.93 -4.80
N VAL A 149 -30.81 1.72 -4.36
CA VAL A 149 -30.28 0.67 -5.24
C VAL A 149 -30.93 -0.63 -4.78
N PRO A 150 -31.66 -1.37 -5.65
CA PRO A 150 -31.97 -2.77 -5.39
C PRO A 150 -30.63 -3.51 -5.28
N GLY A 151 -30.06 -3.61 -4.07
CA GLY A 151 -28.64 -3.95 -3.94
C GLY A 151 -27.81 -3.15 -2.94
N ALA A 152 -28.13 -1.92 -2.57
CA ALA A 152 -27.21 -1.12 -1.72
C ALA A 152 -27.20 -1.57 -0.26
N GLY A 153 -28.35 -2.01 0.27
CA GLY A 153 -28.39 -2.83 1.49
C GLY A 153 -27.53 -4.09 1.34
N TRP A 154 -27.53 -4.71 0.16
CA TRP A 154 -26.67 -5.85 -0.17
C TRP A 154 -25.20 -5.50 -0.30
N ILE A 155 -24.80 -4.27 -0.63
CA ILE A 155 -23.38 -3.85 -0.67
C ILE A 155 -22.88 -3.67 0.76
N GLY A 156 -23.66 -3.00 1.62
CA GLY A 156 -23.34 -2.88 3.05
C GLY A 156 -23.27 -4.26 3.73
N ILE A 157 -24.27 -5.11 3.50
CA ILE A 157 -24.30 -6.50 3.97
C ILE A 157 -23.18 -7.32 3.33
N ALA A 158 -22.91 -7.18 2.03
CA ALA A 158 -21.83 -7.91 1.35
C ALA A 158 -20.47 -7.49 1.88
N VAL A 159 -20.26 -6.24 2.29
CA VAL A 159 -19.01 -5.84 2.94
C VAL A 159 -18.94 -6.39 4.36
N LEU A 160 -20.05 -6.32 5.11
CA LEU A 160 -20.16 -6.86 6.47
C LEU A 160 -19.99 -8.38 6.53
N VAL A 161 -20.37 -9.09 5.46
CA VAL A 161 -20.32 -10.55 5.31
C VAL A 161 -19.05 -11.00 4.57
N ALA A 162 -18.65 -10.32 3.50
CA ALA A 162 -17.47 -10.71 2.71
C ALA A 162 -16.18 -10.51 3.49
N LEU A 163 -16.06 -9.51 4.38
CA LEU A 163 -14.86 -9.35 5.21
C LEU A 163 -14.63 -10.54 6.17
N PRO A 164 -15.62 -10.99 6.97
CA PRO A 164 -15.48 -12.19 7.79
C PRO A 164 -15.44 -13.48 6.98
N VAL A 165 -16.18 -13.60 5.87
CA VAL A 165 -16.13 -14.78 4.99
C VAL A 165 -14.78 -14.91 4.30
N LEU A 166 -14.20 -13.82 3.80
CA LEU A 166 -12.84 -13.79 3.24
C LEU A 166 -11.79 -14.06 4.31
N GLY A 167 -11.97 -13.52 5.52
CA GLY A 167 -11.13 -13.85 6.69
C GLY A 167 -11.21 -15.33 7.08
N TRP A 168 -12.39 -15.94 7.00
CA TRP A 168 -12.60 -17.36 7.25
C TRP A 168 -12.00 -18.24 6.15
N LEU A 169 -12.24 -17.92 4.86
CA LEU A 169 -11.69 -18.64 3.71
C LEU A 169 -10.15 -18.59 3.69
N LEU A 170 -9.57 -17.46 4.13
CA LEU A 170 -8.12 -17.26 4.17
C LEU A 170 -7.50 -17.62 5.53
N ARG A 171 -8.25 -18.17 6.49
CA ARG A 171 -7.79 -18.41 7.87
C ARG A 171 -6.47 -19.19 7.97
N GLY A 172 -6.23 -20.14 7.06
CA GLY A 172 -4.97 -20.89 6.98
C GLY A 172 -3.78 -20.02 6.56
N ARG A 173 -4.00 -19.07 5.66
CA ARG A 173 -3.00 -18.08 5.21
C ARG A 173 -2.87 -16.88 6.16
N LEU A 174 -3.87 -16.63 7.01
CA LEU A 174 -3.89 -15.56 8.02
C LEU A 174 -3.34 -15.99 9.39
N ARG A 175 -3.00 -17.27 9.60
CA ARG A 175 -2.29 -17.74 10.81
C ARG A 175 -1.07 -16.90 11.21
N PRO A 176 -0.13 -16.55 10.31
CA PRO A 176 0.97 -15.64 10.67
C PRO A 176 0.46 -14.26 11.12
N MET A 177 -0.67 -13.80 10.57
CA MET A 177 -1.29 -12.52 10.90
C MET A 177 -1.88 -12.51 12.32
N THR A 178 -2.41 -13.63 12.82
CA THR A 178 -2.93 -13.70 14.20
C THR A 178 -1.81 -13.72 15.24
N ALA A 179 -0.65 -14.27 14.91
CA ALA A 179 0.55 -14.16 15.74
C ALA A 179 1.06 -12.71 15.75
N ASP A 180 1.09 -12.07 14.59
CA ASP A 180 1.48 -10.67 14.44
C ASP A 180 0.55 -9.70 15.21
N VAL A 181 -0.78 -9.92 15.17
CA VAL A 181 -1.74 -9.13 15.97
C VAL A 181 -1.46 -9.29 17.46
N ARG A 182 -1.23 -10.52 17.94
CA ARG A 182 -0.89 -10.77 19.35
C ARG A 182 0.43 -10.12 19.74
N ALA A 183 1.43 -10.13 18.86
CA ALA A 183 2.71 -9.45 19.10
C ALA A 183 2.53 -7.93 19.23
N VAL A 184 1.74 -7.32 18.34
CA VAL A 184 1.45 -5.87 18.39
C VAL A 184 0.64 -5.47 19.63
N LEU A 185 -0.35 -6.29 20.03
CA LEU A 185 -1.11 -6.03 21.25
C LEU A 185 -0.25 -6.25 22.51
N GLY A 186 0.57 -7.31 22.52
CA GLY A 186 1.50 -7.64 23.60
C GLY A 186 2.63 -6.61 23.78
N SER A 187 2.93 -5.80 22.76
CA SER A 187 3.90 -4.71 22.87
C SER A 187 3.35 -3.46 23.58
N GLY A 188 2.10 -3.46 24.05
CA GLY A 188 1.45 -2.32 24.69
C GLY A 188 1.08 -1.17 23.73
N ALA A 189 1.23 -1.36 22.42
CA ALA A 189 1.00 -0.30 21.42
C ALA A 189 -0.50 -0.07 21.12
N GLY A 190 -1.39 -0.95 21.60
CA GLY A 190 -2.83 -0.96 21.30
C GLY A 190 -3.52 0.40 21.47
N PRO A 191 -3.46 1.04 22.65
CA PRO A 191 -4.09 2.34 22.88
C PRO A 191 -3.57 3.44 21.94
N GLY A 192 -2.27 3.46 21.67
CA GLY A 192 -1.66 4.42 20.75
C GLY A 192 -2.12 4.21 19.31
N ILE A 193 -2.21 2.94 18.85
CA ILE A 193 -2.72 2.60 17.52
C ILE A 193 -4.20 3.01 17.40
N LEU A 194 -5.02 2.73 18.41
CA LEU A 194 -6.43 3.13 18.42
C LEU A 194 -6.57 4.66 18.38
N GLY A 195 -5.89 5.39 19.27
CA GLY A 195 -5.94 6.85 19.33
C GLY A 195 -5.51 7.51 18.02
N LEU A 196 -4.41 7.02 17.41
CA LEU A 196 -3.96 7.53 16.11
C LEU A 196 -4.93 7.19 14.96
N SER A 197 -5.64 6.06 15.04
CA SER A 197 -6.66 5.69 14.05
C SER A 197 -7.88 6.60 14.15
N VAL A 198 -8.35 6.87 15.37
CA VAL A 198 -9.44 7.82 15.63
C VAL A 198 -9.05 9.22 15.19
N ALA A 199 -7.84 9.68 15.52
CA ALA A 199 -7.34 10.99 15.07
C ALA A 199 -7.26 11.09 13.54
N THR A 200 -6.84 10.02 12.86
CA THR A 200 -6.80 9.97 11.38
C THR A 200 -8.22 10.06 10.81
N LEU A 201 -9.17 9.29 11.33
CA LEU A 201 -10.57 9.32 10.90
C LEU A 201 -11.21 10.70 11.13
N ALA A 202 -10.98 11.29 12.32
CA ALA A 202 -11.45 12.62 12.65
C ALA A 202 -10.92 13.67 11.66
N GLY A 203 -9.64 13.57 11.27
CA GLY A 203 -9.08 14.45 10.26
C GLY A 203 -9.70 14.27 8.88
N TYR A 204 -9.98 13.03 8.44
CA TYR A 204 -10.70 12.79 7.19
C TYR A 204 -12.13 13.36 7.20
N LEU A 205 -12.85 13.18 8.30
CA LEU A 205 -14.18 13.78 8.49
C LEU A 205 -14.11 15.31 8.50
N ALA A 206 -13.12 15.89 9.19
CA ALA A 206 -12.91 17.34 9.21
C ALA A 206 -12.63 17.90 7.81
N THR A 207 -11.80 17.22 7.01
CA THR A 207 -11.56 17.63 5.61
C THR A 207 -12.84 17.58 4.77
N PHE A 208 -13.70 16.58 5.01
CA PHE A 208 -14.99 16.48 4.31
C PHE A 208 -15.98 17.55 4.77
N VAL A 209 -16.03 17.87 6.08
CA VAL A 209 -16.81 19.01 6.57
C VAL A 209 -16.32 20.31 5.93
N VAL A 210 -15.00 20.54 5.85
CA VAL A 210 -14.44 21.71 5.16
C VAL A 210 -14.89 21.77 3.70
N ALA A 211 -14.87 20.63 2.99
CA ALA A 211 -15.36 20.54 1.62
C ALA A 211 -16.85 20.87 1.49
N ALA A 212 -17.69 20.30 2.37
CA ALA A 212 -19.12 20.56 2.40
C ALA A 212 -19.42 22.05 2.65
N ARG A 213 -18.69 22.68 3.58
CA ARG A 213 -18.81 24.12 3.87
C ARG A 213 -18.38 24.98 2.69
N ALA A 214 -17.31 24.58 1.97
CA ALA A 214 -16.82 25.31 0.81
C ALA A 214 -17.84 25.35 -0.34
N VAL A 215 -18.67 24.32 -0.48
CA VAL A 215 -19.76 24.27 -1.48
C VAL A 215 -21.11 24.77 -0.92
N GLY A 216 -21.09 25.45 0.23
CA GLY A 216 -22.26 26.13 0.79
C GLY A 216 -23.20 25.25 1.62
N ALA A 217 -22.79 24.04 2.04
CA ALA A 217 -23.61 23.24 2.95
C ALA A 217 -23.57 23.85 4.36
N THR A 218 -24.66 24.48 4.78
CA THR A 218 -24.75 25.19 6.07
C THR A 218 -25.28 24.33 7.22
N ALA A 219 -25.82 23.15 6.91
CA ALA A 219 -26.37 22.18 7.86
C ALA A 219 -25.43 21.93 9.06
N PRO A 220 -25.98 21.67 10.26
CA PRO A 220 -25.16 21.40 11.43
C PRO A 220 -24.26 20.17 11.20
N VAL A 221 -23.07 20.18 11.82
CA VAL A 221 -22.09 19.08 11.64
C VAL A 221 -22.68 17.74 12.07
N THR A 222 -23.59 17.73 13.05
CA THR A 222 -24.31 16.54 13.51
C THR A 222 -25.19 15.91 12.44
N GLU A 223 -25.79 16.68 11.54
CA GLU A 223 -26.56 16.17 10.40
C GLU A 223 -25.67 15.71 9.26
N LEU A 224 -24.53 16.38 9.05
CA LEU A 224 -23.58 16.02 8.01
C LEU A 224 -22.83 14.73 8.36
N LEU A 225 -22.40 14.57 9.62
CA LEU A 225 -21.49 13.50 10.04
C LEU A 225 -21.95 12.10 9.61
N PRO A 226 -23.23 11.71 9.77
CA PRO A 226 -23.70 10.40 9.32
C PRO A 226 -23.49 10.17 7.82
N LEU A 227 -23.81 11.18 7.01
CA LEU A 227 -23.68 11.13 5.55
C LEU A 227 -22.20 11.01 5.14
N LEU A 228 -21.34 11.77 5.81
CA LEU A 228 -19.90 11.78 5.54
C LEU A 228 -19.24 10.45 5.93
N VAL A 229 -19.63 9.86 7.07
CA VAL A 229 -19.15 8.55 7.51
C VAL A 229 -19.54 7.46 6.50
N LEU A 230 -20.77 7.48 5.97
CA LEU A 230 -21.19 6.54 4.93
C LEU A 230 -20.40 6.72 3.64
N ALA A 231 -20.16 7.96 3.22
CA ALA A 231 -19.34 8.26 2.04
C ALA A 231 -17.90 7.75 2.21
N LEU A 232 -17.31 7.92 3.41
CA LEU A 232 -15.97 7.39 3.73
C LEU A 232 -15.94 5.86 3.79
N LEU A 233 -16.99 5.22 4.31
CA LEU A 233 -17.11 3.76 4.36
C LEU A 233 -17.08 3.15 2.95
N VAL A 234 -17.85 3.74 2.02
CA VAL A 234 -17.86 3.28 0.62
C VAL A 234 -16.54 3.61 -0.07
N MET A 235 -15.93 4.75 0.24
CA MET A 235 -14.59 5.09 -0.25
C MET A 235 -13.50 4.12 0.24
N ALA A 236 -13.66 3.46 1.38
CA ALA A 236 -12.70 2.48 1.88
C ALA A 236 -12.69 1.18 1.06
N LEU A 237 -13.70 0.94 0.23
CA LEU A 237 -13.78 -0.24 -0.62
C LEU A 237 -12.80 -0.12 -1.80
N PRO A 238 -12.06 -1.20 -2.14
CA PRO A 238 -11.14 -1.22 -3.28
C PRO A 238 -11.88 -1.35 -4.63
N LEU A 239 -13.04 -0.69 -4.75
CA LEU A 239 -13.87 -0.64 -5.95
C LEU A 239 -13.73 0.70 -6.69
N ASN A 240 -12.97 1.65 -6.13
CA ASN A 240 -12.83 2.98 -6.71
C ASN A 240 -11.89 2.95 -7.93
N VAL A 241 -12.40 3.38 -9.08
CA VAL A 241 -11.58 3.60 -10.28
C VAL A 241 -10.99 5.01 -10.18
N GLY A 242 -9.68 5.11 -9.92
CA GLY A 242 -9.00 6.40 -9.77
C GLY A 242 -9.42 7.24 -8.55
N GLY A 243 -10.14 6.66 -7.59
CA GLY A 243 -10.61 7.35 -6.38
C GLY A 243 -11.95 8.09 -6.51
N TRP A 244 -12.69 7.87 -7.60
CA TRP A 244 -13.96 8.56 -7.91
C TRP A 244 -15.10 7.58 -8.22
N GLY A 245 -16.34 8.01 -8.00
CA GLY A 245 -17.58 7.35 -8.38
C GLY A 245 -18.46 6.98 -7.17
N PRO A 246 -18.10 5.93 -6.40
CA PRO A 246 -18.96 5.43 -5.32
C PRO A 246 -19.21 6.42 -4.19
N ARG A 247 -18.20 7.22 -3.83
CA ARG A 247 -18.31 8.26 -2.79
C ARG A 247 -19.30 9.35 -3.18
N GLU A 248 -19.18 9.84 -4.41
CA GLU A 248 -20.01 10.92 -4.95
C GLU A 248 -21.48 10.51 -5.03
N ALA A 249 -21.73 9.27 -5.48
CA ALA A 249 -23.08 8.73 -5.55
C ALA A 249 -23.73 8.64 -4.16
N VAL A 250 -23.00 8.10 -3.17
CA VAL A 250 -23.51 7.97 -1.79
C VAL A 250 -23.73 9.33 -1.14
N ALA A 251 -22.84 10.30 -1.36
CA ALA A 251 -23.00 11.64 -0.82
C ALA A 251 -24.20 12.36 -1.45
N ALA A 252 -24.38 12.28 -2.77
CA ALA A 252 -25.53 12.85 -3.46
C ALA A 252 -26.84 12.25 -2.96
N VAL A 253 -26.90 10.92 -2.86
CA VAL A 253 -28.04 10.18 -2.32
C VAL A 253 -28.33 10.58 -0.88
N GLY A 254 -27.31 10.56 -0.01
CA GLY A 254 -27.46 10.84 1.41
C GLY A 254 -28.01 12.24 1.66
N PHE A 255 -27.43 13.25 1.00
CA PHE A 255 -27.88 14.64 1.11
C PHE A 255 -29.29 14.82 0.53
N GLY A 256 -29.59 14.19 -0.60
CA GLY A 256 -30.94 14.24 -1.19
C GLY A 256 -32.00 13.68 -0.25
N ALA A 257 -31.70 12.58 0.44
CA ALA A 257 -32.64 11.90 1.32
C ALA A 257 -32.98 12.67 2.60
N VAL A 258 -32.04 13.49 3.10
CA VAL A 258 -32.28 14.36 4.26
C VAL A 258 -32.72 15.78 3.86
N GLY A 259 -33.02 16.02 2.58
CA GLY A 259 -33.51 17.31 2.09
C GLY A 259 -32.44 18.40 1.90
N LEU A 260 -31.14 18.05 2.02
CA LEU A 260 -30.02 18.98 1.76
C LEU A 260 -29.70 19.14 0.27
N GLY A 261 -30.24 18.26 -0.57
CA GLY A 261 -30.13 18.32 -2.04
C GLY A 261 -28.98 17.49 -2.61
N ALA A 262 -29.31 16.67 -3.60
CA ALA A 262 -28.35 15.72 -4.18
C ALA A 262 -27.17 16.40 -4.89
N ALA A 263 -27.42 17.52 -5.57
CA ALA A 263 -26.35 18.30 -6.22
C ALA A 263 -25.32 18.83 -5.21
N GLN A 264 -25.77 19.25 -4.02
CA GLN A 264 -24.88 19.73 -2.97
C GLN A 264 -24.05 18.59 -2.36
N GLY A 265 -24.65 17.42 -2.13
CA GLY A 265 -23.92 16.23 -1.67
C GLY A 265 -22.87 15.76 -2.67
N PHE A 266 -23.21 15.74 -3.96
CA PHE A 266 -22.26 15.45 -5.03
C PHE A 266 -21.10 16.45 -5.04
N ALA A 267 -21.40 17.75 -5.02
CA ALA A 267 -20.40 18.82 -5.02
C ALA A 267 -19.46 18.72 -3.80
N ALA A 268 -20.00 18.42 -2.62
CA ALA A 268 -19.21 18.25 -1.39
C ALA A 268 -18.23 17.07 -1.50
N ALA A 269 -18.68 15.94 -2.06
CA ALA A 269 -17.81 14.78 -2.28
C ALA A 269 -16.71 15.05 -3.32
N VAL A 270 -17.04 15.78 -4.39
CA VAL A 270 -16.07 16.20 -5.40
C VAL A 270 -15.04 17.16 -4.80
N ALA A 271 -15.49 18.19 -4.08
CA ALA A 271 -14.62 19.14 -3.38
C ALA A 271 -13.70 18.41 -2.38
N TYR A 272 -14.21 17.42 -1.64
CA TYR A 272 -13.41 16.58 -0.76
C TYR A 272 -12.32 15.82 -1.54
N GLY A 273 -12.67 15.21 -2.67
CA GLY A 273 -11.72 14.56 -3.56
C GLY A 273 -10.60 15.50 -4.01
N VAL A 274 -10.94 16.72 -4.45
CA VAL A 274 -9.98 17.75 -4.85
C VAL A 274 -9.09 18.16 -3.68
N LEU A 275 -9.65 18.42 -2.50
CA LEU A 275 -8.88 18.77 -1.31
C LEU A 275 -7.92 17.64 -0.90
N CYS A 276 -8.33 16.38 -1.00
CA CYS A 276 -7.44 15.23 -0.78
C CYS A 276 -6.30 15.15 -1.82
N MET A 277 -6.58 15.46 -3.08
CA MET A 277 -5.55 15.56 -4.13
C MET A 277 -4.54 16.65 -3.80
N VAL A 278 -5.00 17.83 -3.37
CA VAL A 278 -4.13 18.92 -2.92
C VAL A 278 -3.29 18.49 -1.72
N ALA A 279 -3.91 17.84 -0.73
CA ALA A 279 -3.24 17.36 0.47
C ALA A 279 -2.16 16.30 0.17
N CYS A 280 -2.27 15.55 -0.93
CA CYS A 280 -1.28 14.54 -1.30
C CYS A 280 -0.13 15.07 -2.18
N LEU A 281 -0.18 16.32 -2.66
CA LEU A 281 0.87 16.95 -3.48
C LEU A 281 2.29 16.90 -2.86
N PRO A 282 2.47 17.07 -1.54
CA PRO A 282 3.79 16.88 -0.92
C PRO A 282 4.42 15.51 -1.23
N GLY A 283 3.61 14.48 -1.48
CA GLY A 283 4.06 13.16 -1.93
C GLY A 283 4.69 13.14 -3.31
N GLY A 284 4.22 13.98 -4.22
CA GLY A 284 4.86 14.22 -5.52
C GLY A 284 6.26 14.81 -5.36
N ALA A 285 6.43 15.77 -4.46
CA ALA A 285 7.74 16.36 -4.14
C ALA A 285 8.70 15.31 -3.55
N VAL A 286 8.24 14.49 -2.60
CA VAL A 286 9.03 13.38 -2.04
C VAL A 286 9.46 12.40 -3.13
N LEU A 287 8.55 12.03 -4.03
CA LEU A 287 8.86 11.14 -5.16
C LEU A 287 9.93 11.75 -6.07
N LEU A 288 9.81 13.03 -6.43
CA LEU A 288 10.80 13.74 -7.26
C LEU A 288 12.19 13.77 -6.60
N LEU A 289 12.26 14.13 -5.32
CA LEU A 289 13.51 14.17 -4.55
C LEU A 289 14.21 12.80 -4.46
N ARG A 290 13.43 11.72 -4.32
CA ARG A 290 13.98 10.35 -4.32
C ARG A 290 14.54 9.97 -5.67
N LEU A 291 13.85 10.33 -6.75
CA LEU A 291 14.27 10.04 -8.11
C LEU A 291 15.53 10.82 -8.51
N THR A 292 15.68 12.07 -8.06
CA THR A 292 16.90 12.85 -8.32
C THR A 292 18.09 12.30 -7.54
N ASN A 293 17.91 11.94 -6.26
CA ASN A 293 18.98 11.35 -5.45
C ASN A 293 19.48 10.02 -6.02
N THR A 294 18.59 9.10 -6.42
CA THR A 294 19.02 7.83 -7.02
C THR A 294 19.78 8.03 -8.34
N ARG A 295 19.38 9.01 -9.16
CA ARG A 295 20.08 9.35 -10.39
C ARG A 295 21.48 9.90 -10.10
N LEU A 296 21.61 10.82 -9.14
CA LEU A 296 22.90 11.40 -8.75
C LEU A 296 23.87 10.34 -8.23
N THR A 297 23.41 9.40 -7.41
CA THR A 297 24.25 8.29 -6.91
C THR A 297 24.71 7.37 -8.05
N ASN A 298 23.82 7.01 -8.98
CA ASN A 298 24.20 6.17 -10.13
C ASN A 298 25.17 6.88 -11.09
N THR A 299 25.03 8.19 -11.30
CA THR A 299 25.98 8.98 -12.10
C THR A 299 27.36 9.06 -11.44
N ARG A 300 27.42 9.19 -10.11
CA ARG A 300 28.70 9.14 -9.36
C ARG A 300 29.34 7.75 -9.44
N LEU A 301 28.59 6.67 -9.26
CA LEU A 301 29.11 5.30 -9.35
C LEU A 301 29.58 4.94 -10.77
N THR A 302 28.87 5.38 -11.81
CA THR A 302 29.29 5.20 -13.21
C THR A 302 30.49 6.09 -13.59
N GLY A 303 30.56 7.31 -13.04
CA GLY A 303 31.73 8.18 -13.15
C GLY A 303 32.98 7.56 -12.53
N VAL A 304 32.87 7.03 -11.30
CA VAL A 304 33.94 6.32 -10.59
C VAL A 304 34.39 5.06 -11.33
N ARG A 305 33.47 4.26 -11.88
CA ARG A 305 33.83 3.09 -12.72
C ARG A 305 34.55 3.49 -14.01
N ARG A 306 34.24 4.65 -14.60
CA ARG A 306 34.93 5.15 -15.80
C ARG A 306 36.31 5.72 -15.50
N THR A 307 36.50 6.39 -14.36
CA THR A 307 37.84 6.86 -13.95
C THR A 307 38.74 5.72 -13.51
N THR A 308 38.24 4.70 -12.81
CA THR A 308 39.06 3.52 -12.48
C THR A 308 39.44 2.71 -13.72
N ALA A 309 38.55 2.56 -14.71
CA ALA A 309 38.86 1.87 -15.96
C ALA A 309 39.84 2.64 -16.90
N ARG A 310 39.93 3.97 -16.78
CA ARG A 310 40.85 4.80 -17.57
C ARG A 310 42.23 4.96 -16.91
N GLY A 311 42.33 4.74 -15.60
CA GLY A 311 43.57 4.81 -14.81
C GLY A 311 44.25 3.46 -14.57
N SER A 312 43.55 2.33 -14.68
CA SER A 312 44.18 1.01 -14.60
C SER A 312 44.73 0.59 -15.97
N ARG A 313 46.00 0.93 -16.23
CA ARG A 313 46.83 -0.01 -17.01
C ARG A 313 46.72 -1.34 -16.27
N ALA A 314 46.12 -2.35 -16.92
CA ALA A 314 46.17 -3.71 -16.41
C ALA A 314 47.63 -4.02 -16.04
N PRO A 315 47.93 -4.55 -14.85
CA PRO A 315 49.26 -5.08 -14.60
C PRO A 315 49.51 -6.09 -15.72
N ARG A 316 50.59 -5.93 -16.49
CA ARG A 316 51.06 -7.00 -17.37
C ARG A 316 51.35 -8.18 -16.47
N VAL A 317 50.44 -9.13 -16.44
CA VAL A 317 50.72 -10.46 -15.89
C VAL A 317 51.83 -11.01 -16.78
N PRO A 318 53.03 -11.29 -16.24
CA PRO A 318 54.06 -11.97 -17.02
C PRO A 318 53.50 -13.35 -17.38
N SER A 319 53.45 -13.65 -18.66
CA SER A 319 53.19 -15.01 -19.15
C SER A 319 54.13 -15.98 -18.43
N PRO A 320 53.63 -17.08 -17.84
CA PRO A 320 54.50 -18.07 -17.22
C PRO A 320 55.43 -18.63 -18.29
N ARG A 321 56.75 -18.53 -18.09
CA ARG A 321 57.70 -19.33 -18.85
C ARG A 321 57.44 -20.79 -18.48
N MET A 322 56.92 -21.56 -19.44
CA MET A 322 56.81 -23.00 -19.36
C MET A 322 58.22 -23.60 -19.18
N PRO A 323 58.48 -24.41 -18.15
CA PRO A 323 59.64 -25.27 -18.14
C PRO A 323 59.42 -26.37 -19.19
N VAL A 324 60.37 -26.50 -20.12
CA VAL A 324 60.48 -27.68 -20.98
C VAL A 324 60.65 -28.89 -20.07
N THR A 325 59.60 -29.68 -19.94
CA THR A 325 59.65 -30.99 -19.27
C THR A 325 59.75 -32.05 -20.35
N ALA A 326 60.75 -32.91 -20.20
CA ALA A 326 61.08 -34.00 -21.11
C ALA A 326 59.88 -34.91 -21.40
N GLY A 327 59.80 -35.39 -22.64
CA GLY A 327 58.72 -36.25 -23.12
C GLY A 327 58.62 -37.59 -22.39
N PRO A 328 57.46 -38.26 -22.49
CA PRO A 328 57.24 -39.56 -21.86
C PRO A 328 58.04 -40.67 -22.57
N PRO A 329 58.52 -41.69 -21.85
CA PRO A 329 59.13 -42.86 -22.48
C PRO A 329 58.07 -43.71 -23.21
N LEU A 330 58.50 -44.32 -24.32
CA LEU A 330 57.72 -45.21 -25.20
C LEU A 330 57.17 -46.45 -24.47
N PRO A 331 56.03 -47.02 -24.92
CA PRO A 331 55.43 -48.20 -24.33
C PRO A 331 56.20 -49.47 -24.72
N THR A 332 56.48 -50.33 -23.72
CA THR A 332 57.00 -51.69 -23.91
C THR A 332 55.87 -52.69 -24.24
N PRO A 333 56.16 -53.77 -25.00
CA PRO A 333 55.13 -54.64 -25.57
C PRO A 333 54.57 -55.65 -24.58
N CYS A 334 53.28 -55.97 -24.74
CA CYS A 334 52.57 -57.03 -24.03
C CYS A 334 53.13 -58.42 -24.33
N THR A 335 53.17 -59.28 -23.30
CA THR A 335 53.19 -60.75 -23.45
C THR A 335 52.23 -61.38 -22.43
N PRO A 336 51.62 -62.54 -22.75
CA PRO A 336 50.30 -62.93 -22.26
C PRO A 336 50.31 -63.70 -20.94
N ALA A 337 49.16 -63.66 -20.28
CA ALA A 337 48.85 -64.43 -19.08
C ALA A 337 48.54 -65.91 -19.39
N SER A 338 48.90 -66.79 -18.45
CA SER A 338 48.39 -68.15 -18.33
C SER A 338 47.89 -68.40 -16.88
N PRO A 339 46.98 -69.37 -16.66
CA PRO A 339 45.87 -69.25 -15.71
C PRO A 339 46.01 -70.11 -14.45
N GLY A 340 45.18 -69.86 -13.43
CA GLY A 340 44.69 -70.96 -12.58
C GLY A 340 44.31 -70.67 -11.12
N SER A 341 43.17 -71.24 -10.74
CA SER A 341 42.57 -71.49 -9.41
C SER A 341 41.87 -70.30 -8.71
N ALA A 342 40.52 -70.24 -8.70
CA ALA A 342 39.48 -71.13 -8.16
C ALA A 342 39.22 -70.97 -6.66
N GLY A 343 37.96 -70.67 -6.31
CA GLY A 343 37.43 -70.95 -4.97
C GLY A 343 36.31 -70.01 -4.51
N THR A 344 35.06 -70.42 -4.78
CA THR A 344 33.89 -70.43 -3.86
C THR A 344 33.56 -69.17 -3.07
N GLY A 345 32.41 -68.52 -3.29
CA GLY A 345 31.08 -68.97 -2.80
C GLY A 345 30.73 -68.11 -1.56
N ASP A 346 29.52 -67.67 -1.25
CA ASP A 346 28.19 -67.95 -1.74
C ASP A 346 27.26 -66.79 -1.29
N ARG A 347 26.06 -66.73 -1.86
CA ARG A 347 25.01 -65.71 -1.67
C ARG A 347 24.34 -65.77 -0.29
N LEU A 348 23.69 -64.67 0.11
CA LEU A 348 22.23 -64.59 0.40
C LEU A 348 21.83 -63.21 0.98
N PRO A 349 20.71 -62.61 0.53
CA PRO A 349 20.03 -61.51 1.22
C PRO A 349 18.64 -61.93 1.76
N GLY A 350 18.14 -61.20 2.77
CA GLY A 350 16.70 -60.96 2.90
C GLY A 350 16.00 -61.41 4.19
N GLY A 351 15.45 -60.42 4.91
CA GLY A 351 14.06 -60.43 5.37
C GLY A 351 13.71 -61.06 6.72
N ARG A 352 13.14 -60.26 7.63
CA ARG A 352 11.92 -60.65 8.37
C ARG A 352 11.24 -59.46 9.07
N LEU A 353 9.94 -59.36 8.81
CA LEU A 353 8.92 -58.56 9.46
C LEU A 353 8.43 -59.22 10.77
N ALA A 354 7.95 -58.35 11.67
CA ALA A 354 6.81 -58.48 12.58
C ALA A 354 6.78 -59.61 13.63
N ARG A 355 6.58 -59.19 14.89
CA ARG A 355 5.77 -59.89 15.93
C ARG A 355 5.48 -58.95 17.11
N THR A 356 4.22 -58.54 17.25
CA THR A 356 3.49 -58.40 18.53
C THR A 356 2.94 -59.79 18.91
N PRO A 357 2.75 -60.13 20.20
CA PRO A 357 1.55 -59.75 20.99
C PRO A 357 1.92 -59.43 22.46
N ALA A 358 1.06 -59.04 23.40
CA ALA A 358 -0.38 -59.12 23.62
C ALA A 358 -0.83 -57.91 24.46
#